data_AF-A0A5D2PNA7-F1
#
_entry.id   AF-A0A5D2PNA7-F1
#
_cell.length_a   1.000
_cell.length_b   1.000
_cell.length_c   1.000
_cell.angle_alpha   90.00
_cell.angle_beta   90.00
_cell.angle_gamma   90.00
#
_symmetry.space_group_name_H-M   'P 1'
#
loop_
_entity.id
_entity.type
_entity.pdbx_description
1 polymer ?
#
loop_
_entity_poly.entity_id
_entity_poly.type
_entity_poly.pdbx_seq_one_letter_code
_entity_poly.pdbx_strand_id
1 'polypeptide(L)'
;MMHMTFYWSRQVTLLFSSWRTDSWPSYALTLLACVLASVFYQYLEHVRYRVRRSGKPAGEPLLSQPNRAAGKWSAKKIVDGLLFGLSSGLGYLLMLAVMSFNGGVFLAIVLGLTIGFLWLSKDEDEIAGVNSSCACA
;
A
#
# COMPACT_ATOMS: atom_id res chain seq x y z
N MET A 1 -22.87 -20.31 6.14
CA MET A 1 -23.91 -19.34 5.72
C MET A 1 -23.21 -18.01 5.51
N MET A 2 -23.43 -17.33 4.38
CA MET A 2 -22.76 -16.05 4.11
C MET A 2 -23.39 -14.97 4.98
N HIS A 3 -22.61 -14.39 5.89
CA HIS A 3 -23.04 -13.27 6.70
C HIS A 3 -23.09 -12.01 5.81
N MET A 4 -24.25 -11.38 5.73
CA MET A 4 -24.43 -10.09 5.02
C MET A 4 -24.28 -8.88 5.97
N THR A 5 -23.90 -9.14 7.22
CA THR A 5 -23.72 -8.14 8.28
C THR A 5 -22.40 -8.43 9.01
N PHE A 6 -21.84 -7.41 9.65
CA PHE A 6 -20.64 -7.57 10.45
C PHE A 6 -20.85 -8.62 11.56
N TYR A 7 -19.93 -9.56 11.66
CA TYR A 7 -19.93 -10.57 12.72
C TYR A 7 -18.58 -10.62 13.45
N TRP A 8 -18.64 -11.09 14.69
CA TRP A 8 -17.50 -11.23 15.59
C TRP A 8 -17.26 -12.71 15.87
N SER A 9 -16.56 -13.39 14.96
CA SER A 9 -16.18 -14.80 15.11
C SER A 9 -14.70 -15.00 14.80
N ARG A 10 -14.13 -16.03 15.41
CA ARG A 10 -12.73 -16.47 15.23
C ARG A 10 -12.60 -17.43 14.05
N GLN A 11 -13.69 -18.05 13.63
CA GLN A 11 -13.73 -18.98 12.51
C GLN A 11 -13.86 -18.19 11.21
N VAL A 12 -12.72 -17.92 10.58
CA VAL A 12 -12.64 -17.16 9.34
C VAL A 12 -11.84 -17.96 8.32
N THR A 13 -12.34 -18.00 7.10
CA THR A 13 -11.61 -18.48 5.92
C THR A 13 -11.28 -17.28 5.04
N LEU A 14 -9.99 -16.92 4.96
CA LEU A 14 -9.54 -15.70 4.26
C LEU A 14 -8.85 -16.04 2.94
N LEU A 15 -9.43 -15.55 1.83
CA LEU A 15 -8.96 -15.63 0.43
C LEU A 15 -8.80 -17.03 -0.18
N PHE A 16 -8.22 -17.98 0.56
CA PHE A 16 -8.01 -19.36 0.16
C PHE A 16 -8.73 -20.28 1.13
N SER A 17 -9.32 -21.36 0.61
CA SER A 17 -9.95 -22.41 1.42
C SER A 17 -8.99 -23.05 2.44
N SER A 18 -7.68 -22.97 2.17
CA SER A 18 -6.62 -23.48 3.04
C SER A 18 -6.34 -22.60 4.27
N TRP A 19 -6.64 -21.30 4.22
CA TRP A 19 -6.38 -20.39 5.33
C TRP A 19 -7.60 -20.29 6.25
N ARG A 20 -7.75 -21.30 7.09
CA ARG A 20 -8.82 -21.38 8.09
C ARG A 20 -8.29 -21.16 9.50
N THR A 21 -8.90 -20.26 10.25
CA THR A 21 -8.55 -20.04 11.66
C THR A 21 -9.57 -20.73 12.57
N ASP A 22 -9.16 -21.78 13.26
CA ASP A 22 -10.04 -22.48 14.22
C ASP A 22 -9.64 -22.21 15.68
N SER A 23 -8.45 -21.62 15.92
CA SER A 23 -7.90 -21.33 17.25
C SER A 23 -7.60 -19.85 17.49
N TRP A 24 -7.58 -19.40 18.75
CA TRP A 24 -7.18 -18.04 19.13
C TRP A 24 -5.85 -17.56 18.53
N PRO A 25 -4.73 -18.33 18.63
CA PRO A 25 -3.47 -17.88 18.05
C PRO A 25 -3.52 -17.79 16.52
N SER A 26 -4.23 -18.72 15.85
CA SER A 26 -4.40 -18.64 14.39
C SER A 26 -5.17 -17.39 13.97
N TYR A 27 -6.19 -17.01 14.72
CA TYR A 27 -6.96 -15.79 14.48
C TYR A 27 -6.11 -14.53 14.72
N ALA A 28 -5.34 -14.49 15.81
CA ALA A 28 -4.44 -13.37 16.09
C ALA A 28 -3.34 -13.21 15.02
N LEU A 29 -2.76 -14.32 14.55
CA LEU A 29 -1.78 -14.31 13.45
C LEU A 29 -2.40 -13.78 12.15
N THR A 30 -3.64 -14.15 11.86
CA THR A 30 -4.38 -13.63 10.72
C THR A 30 -4.63 -12.13 10.84
N LEU A 31 -5.05 -11.63 12.01
CA LEU A 31 -5.21 -10.19 12.23
C LEU A 31 -3.88 -9.44 12.04
N LEU A 32 -2.79 -9.98 12.60
CA LEU A 32 -1.45 -9.43 12.43
C LEU A 32 -1.03 -9.43 10.95
N ALA A 33 -1.30 -10.50 10.21
CA ALA A 33 -1.05 -10.56 8.78
C ALA A 33 -1.85 -9.51 8.00
N CYS A 34 -3.12 -9.25 8.37
CA CYS A 34 -3.93 -8.19 7.77
C CYS A 34 -3.36 -6.79 8.06
N VAL A 35 -2.89 -6.52 9.28
CA VAL A 35 -2.20 -5.26 9.62
C VAL A 35 -0.93 -5.12 8.79
N LEU A 36 -0.08 -6.15 8.75
CA LEU A 36 1.16 -6.11 7.98
C LEU A 36 0.91 -5.93 6.48
N ALA A 37 -0.08 -6.62 5.91
CA ALA A 37 -0.44 -6.50 4.51
C ALA A 37 -0.95 -5.09 4.15
N SER A 38 -1.71 -4.45 5.05
CA SER A 38 -2.21 -3.08 4.84
C SER A 38 -1.11 -2.02 5.00
N VAL A 39 -0.20 -2.17 5.97
CA VAL A 39 1.01 -1.32 6.06
C VAL A 39 1.86 -1.49 4.80
N PHE A 40 2.07 -2.72 4.35
CA PHE A 40 2.83 -3.00 3.13
C PHE A 40 2.17 -2.42 1.87
N TYR A 41 0.84 -2.45 1.79
CA TYR A 41 0.09 -1.79 0.72
C TYR A 41 0.40 -0.28 0.67
N GLN A 42 0.30 0.42 1.80
CA GLN A 42 0.63 1.85 1.90
C GLN A 42 2.09 2.12 1.51
N TYR A 43 3.00 1.25 1.93
CA TYR A 43 4.41 1.34 1.56
C TYR A 43 4.61 1.29 0.04
N LEU A 44 3.97 0.33 -0.65
CA LEU A 44 4.06 0.23 -2.10
C LEU A 44 3.47 1.44 -2.81
N GLU A 45 2.33 1.96 -2.33
CA GLU A 45 1.73 3.17 -2.88
C GLU A 45 2.65 4.38 -2.75
N HIS A 46 3.32 4.54 -1.61
CA HIS A 46 4.29 5.61 -1.41
C HIS A 46 5.53 5.46 -2.30
N VAL A 47 6.11 4.26 -2.41
CA VAL A 47 7.25 4.04 -3.32
C VAL A 47 6.84 4.37 -4.75
N ARG A 48 5.64 3.95 -5.18
CA ARG A 48 5.11 4.26 -6.51
C ARG A 48 4.91 5.77 -6.69
N TYR A 49 4.37 6.46 -5.70
CA TYR A 49 4.24 7.91 -5.70
C TYR A 49 5.59 8.60 -5.87
N ARG A 50 6.63 8.18 -5.13
CA ARG A 50 7.99 8.72 -5.24
C ARG A 50 8.62 8.46 -6.61
N VAL A 51 8.51 7.24 -7.14
CA VAL A 51 9.03 6.90 -8.48
C VAL A 51 8.42 7.79 -9.56
N ARG A 52 7.10 8.07 -9.46
CA ARG A 52 6.39 8.97 -10.38
C ARG A 52 6.81 10.43 -10.24
N ARG A 53 7.04 10.88 -9.00
CA ARG A 53 7.45 12.26 -8.71
C ARG A 53 8.90 12.53 -9.13
N SER A 54 9.82 11.58 -8.93
CA SER A 54 11.21 11.69 -9.40
C SER A 54 11.36 11.77 -10.93
N GLY A 55 10.30 11.49 -11.70
CA GLY A 55 10.28 11.61 -13.16
C GLY A 55 9.91 12.99 -13.70
N LYS A 56 9.40 13.91 -12.86
CA LYS A 56 9.04 15.28 -13.25
C LYS A 56 9.68 16.29 -12.29
N PRO A 57 10.71 17.05 -12.70
CA PRO A 57 11.11 18.22 -11.93
C PRO A 57 9.95 19.22 -11.95
N ALA A 58 9.55 19.67 -10.77
CA ALA A 58 8.60 20.76 -10.62
C ALA A 58 9.30 22.06 -11.06
N GLY A 59 9.16 22.44 -12.33
CA GLY A 59 9.61 23.76 -12.79
C GLY A 59 10.18 23.87 -14.20
N GLU A 60 9.57 23.27 -15.23
CA GLU A 60 9.83 23.74 -16.60
C GLU A 60 8.52 24.04 -17.36
N PRO A 61 8.31 25.30 -17.79
CA PRO A 61 7.13 25.72 -18.53
C PRO A 61 7.24 25.27 -20.00
N LEU A 62 6.25 24.47 -20.43
CA LEU A 62 5.60 24.32 -21.75
C LEU A 62 6.34 24.53 -23.10
N LEU A 63 7.66 24.71 -23.23
CA LEU A 63 8.29 24.98 -24.54
C LEU A 63 9.72 24.43 -24.76
N SER A 64 10.00 23.19 -24.37
CA SER A 64 11.26 22.54 -24.74
C SER A 64 11.09 21.03 -24.90
N GLN A 65 10.49 20.65 -26.03
CA GLN A 65 10.42 19.26 -26.46
C GLN A 65 11.44 19.02 -27.59
N PRO A 66 12.75 18.79 -27.30
CA PRO A 66 13.61 18.16 -28.28
C PRO A 66 13.36 16.65 -28.16
N ASN A 67 12.60 16.15 -29.14
CA ASN A 67 12.70 14.82 -29.73
C ASN A 67 13.64 13.83 -29.01
N ARG A 68 13.14 13.08 -28.02
CA ARG A 68 13.85 11.92 -27.46
C ARG A 68 13.21 10.64 -27.97
N ALA A 69 13.75 10.21 -29.11
CA ALA A 69 13.92 8.86 -29.59
C ALA A 69 12.97 7.79 -29.01
N ALA A 70 12.10 7.31 -29.90
CA ALA A 70 11.54 5.98 -29.84
C ALA A 70 12.62 4.92 -29.55
N GLY A 71 12.24 3.88 -28.80
CA GLY A 71 13.01 2.62 -28.77
C GLY A 71 13.98 2.48 -27.59
N LYS A 72 13.42 2.31 -26.39
CA LYS A 72 13.90 1.36 -25.36
C LYS A 72 12.84 1.34 -24.26
N TRP A 73 12.33 0.16 -23.92
CA TRP A 73 11.55 -0.02 -22.70
C TRP A 73 12.48 0.29 -21.53
N SER A 74 12.52 1.56 -21.13
CA SER A 74 13.38 2.00 -20.03
C SER A 74 12.98 1.19 -18.80
N ALA A 75 13.95 0.61 -18.10
CA ALA A 75 13.71 -0.19 -16.90
C ALA A 75 12.74 0.50 -15.91
N LYS A 76 12.74 1.85 -15.88
CA LYS A 76 11.76 2.66 -15.14
C LYS A 76 10.29 2.37 -15.48
N LYS A 77 9.95 2.17 -16.76
CA LYS A 77 8.57 1.83 -17.19
C LYS A 77 8.17 0.42 -16.75
N ILE A 78 9.10 -0.53 -16.79
CA ILE A 78 8.87 -1.89 -16.33
C ILE A 78 8.68 -1.90 -14.81
N VAL A 79 9.52 -1.16 -14.09
CA VAL A 79 9.41 -1.01 -12.63
C VAL A 79 8.09 -0.33 -12.23
N ASP A 80 7.69 0.79 -12.85
CA ASP A 80 6.38 1.43 -12.55
C ASP A 80 5.21 0.49 -12.87
N GLY A 81 5.29 -0.28 -13.95
CA GLY A 81 4.29 -1.29 -14.29
C GLY A 81 4.21 -2.43 -13.26
N LEU A 82 5.36 -2.93 -12.80
CA LEU A 82 5.42 -3.97 -11.78
C LEU A 82 4.89 -3.47 -10.43
N LEU A 83 5.29 -2.27 -10.00
CA LEU A 83 4.76 -1.64 -8.80
C LEU A 83 3.26 -1.43 -8.91
N PHE A 84 2.75 -1.01 -10.07
CA PHE A 84 1.31 -0.88 -10.30
C PHE A 84 0.59 -2.22 -10.17
N GLY A 85 1.11 -3.28 -10.79
CA GLY A 85 0.53 -4.62 -10.70
C GLY A 85 0.50 -5.13 -9.26
N LEU A 86 1.60 -4.93 -8.51
CA LEU A 86 1.70 -5.37 -7.12
C LEU A 86 0.77 -4.57 -6.19
N SER A 87 0.73 -3.24 -6.30
CA SER A 87 -0.17 -2.39 -5.53
C SER A 87 -1.63 -2.72 -5.82
N SER A 88 -2.01 -2.85 -7.10
CA SER A 88 -3.39 -3.16 -7.48
C SER A 88 -3.80 -4.56 -7.02
N GLY A 89 -2.92 -5.57 -7.18
CA GLY A 89 -3.12 -6.91 -6.65
C GLY A 89 -3.40 -6.90 -5.15
N LEU A 90 -2.53 -6.27 -4.35
CA LEU A 90 -2.73 -6.17 -2.90
C LEU A 90 -3.99 -5.41 -2.51
N GLY A 91 -4.34 -4.32 -3.21
CA GLY A 91 -5.57 -3.58 -2.98
C GLY A 91 -6.81 -4.47 -3.17
N TYR A 92 -6.85 -5.29 -4.23
CA TYR A 92 -7.94 -6.24 -4.43
C TYR A 92 -7.96 -7.37 -3.39
N LEU A 93 -6.80 -7.86 -2.94
CA LEU A 93 -6.74 -8.85 -1.86
C LEU A 93 -7.29 -8.28 -0.54
N LEU A 94 -6.95 -7.03 -0.20
CA LEU A 94 -7.49 -6.34 0.98
C LEU A 94 -9.00 -6.10 0.84
N MET A 95 -9.47 -5.73 -0.35
CA MET A 95 -10.90 -5.59 -0.62
C MET A 95 -11.65 -6.92 -0.43
N LEU A 96 -11.11 -8.02 -0.96
CA LEU A 96 -11.64 -9.36 -0.74
C LEU A 96 -11.63 -9.74 0.75
N ALA A 97 -10.59 -9.36 1.50
CA ALA A 97 -10.53 -9.59 2.93
C ALA A 97 -11.61 -8.81 3.70
N VAL A 98 -11.88 -7.55 3.34
CA VAL A 98 -12.95 -6.75 3.94
C VAL A 98 -14.34 -7.30 3.61
N MET A 99 -14.52 -7.85 2.41
CA MET A 99 -15.76 -8.54 2.01
C MET A 99 -16.07 -9.79 2.84
N SER A 100 -15.16 -10.23 3.72
CA SER A 100 -15.45 -11.30 4.68
C SER A 100 -16.42 -10.90 5.79
N PHE A 101 -16.77 -9.62 5.93
CA PHE A 101 -17.65 -9.06 6.98
C PHE A 101 -17.21 -9.41 8.42
N ASN A 102 -15.98 -9.85 8.64
CA ASN A 102 -15.46 -10.06 9.98
C ASN A 102 -15.03 -8.74 10.60
N GLY A 103 -15.61 -8.39 11.76
CA GLY A 103 -15.33 -7.12 12.45
C GLY A 103 -13.85 -6.95 12.80
N GLY A 104 -13.18 -8.00 13.28
CA GLY A 104 -11.77 -7.93 13.65
C GLY A 104 -10.85 -7.76 12.45
N VAL A 105 -11.11 -8.45 11.35
CA VAL A 105 -10.33 -8.30 10.10
C VAL A 105 -10.51 -6.89 9.54
N PHE A 106 -11.74 -6.38 9.51
CA PHE A 106 -12.02 -5.01 9.08
C PHE A 106 -11.23 -3.98 9.91
N LEU A 107 -11.32 -4.08 11.24
CA LEU A 107 -10.57 -3.21 12.16
C LEU A 107 -9.06 -3.32 11.96
N ALA A 108 -8.53 -4.54 11.82
CA ALA A 108 -7.11 -4.77 11.57
C ALA A 108 -6.62 -4.08 10.28
N ILE A 109 -7.39 -4.17 9.20
CA ILE A 109 -7.05 -3.51 7.93
C ILE A 109 -7.09 -1.98 8.07
N VAL A 110 -8.15 -1.43 8.68
CA VAL A 110 -8.26 0.03 8.90
C VAL A 110 -7.12 0.54 9.79
N LEU A 111 -6.78 -0.17 10.86
CA LEU A 111 -5.67 0.17 11.74
C LEU A 111 -4.32 0.08 11.00
N GLY A 112 -4.07 -0.96 10.22
CA GLY A 112 -2.82 -1.05 9.48
C GLY A 112 -2.69 0.00 8.36
N LEU A 113 -3.79 0.35 7.68
CA LEU A 113 -3.79 1.45 6.70
C LEU A 113 -3.49 2.81 7.36
N THR A 114 -4.06 3.08 8.53
CA THR A 114 -3.83 4.33 9.27
C THR A 114 -2.42 4.41 9.83
N ILE A 115 -1.92 3.32 10.44
CA ILE A 115 -0.53 3.22 10.91
C ILE A 115 0.45 3.39 9.74
N GLY A 116 0.21 2.72 8.62
CA GLY A 116 1.03 2.82 7.42
C GLY A 116 1.07 4.26 6.89
N PHE A 117 -0.09 4.92 6.79
CA PHE A 117 -0.14 6.32 6.37
C PHE A 117 0.68 7.23 7.29
N LEU A 118 0.46 7.15 8.60
CA LEU A 118 1.14 8.02 9.58
C LEU A 118 2.65 7.80 9.59
N TRP A 119 3.10 6.54 9.53
CA TRP A 119 4.53 6.22 9.50
C TRP A 119 5.21 6.87 8.29
N LEU A 120 4.58 6.75 7.11
CA LEU A 120 5.16 7.25 5.87
C LEU A 120 5.06 8.78 5.73
N SER A 121 4.00 9.41 6.27
CA SER A 121 3.93 10.88 6.33
C SER A 121 5.03 11.47 7.20
N LYS A 122 5.36 10.84 8.34
CA LYS A 122 6.42 11.29 9.23
C LYS A 122 7.79 11.31 8.54
N ASP A 123 8.08 10.31 7.69
CA ASP A 123 9.33 10.26 6.91
C ASP A 123 9.46 11.47 5.96
N GLU A 124 8.36 11.92 5.33
CA GLU A 124 8.38 13.10 4.45
C GLU A 124 8.63 14.40 5.24
N ASP A 125 8.02 14.54 6.42
CA ASP A 125 8.18 15.72 7.29
C ASP A 125 9.62 15.84 7.83
N GLU A 126 10.26 14.74 8.23
CA GLU A 126 11.67 14.75 8.67
C GLU A 126 12.62 15.10 7.52
N ILE A 127 12.41 14.53 6.33
CA ILE A 127 13.23 14.84 5.15
C ILE A 127 13.06 16.33 4.75
N ALA A 128 11.84 16.86 4.83
CA ALA A 128 11.58 18.27 4.56
C ALA A 128 12.29 19.19 5.57
N GLY A 129 12.23 18.87 6.87
CA GLY A 129 12.89 19.65 7.93
C GLY A 129 14.42 19.66 7.83
N VAL A 130 15.03 18.55 7.43
CA VAL A 130 16.49 18.47 7.19
C VAL A 130 16.90 19.33 6.00
N ASN A 131 16.16 19.28 4.88
CA ASN A 131 16.47 20.10 3.71
C ASN A 131 16.34 21.60 3.98
N SER A 132 15.40 22.03 4.84
CA SER A 132 15.27 23.43 5.25
C SER A 132 16.45 23.90 6.11
N SER A 133 17.02 23.02 6.95
CA SER A 133 18.18 23.36 7.78
C SER A 133 19.48 23.47 6.98
N CYS A 134 19.62 22.70 5.90
CA CYS A 134 20.78 22.76 5.01
C CYS A 134 20.70 23.89 3.97
N ALA A 135 19.54 24.52 3.76
CA ALA A 135 19.36 25.57 2.75
C ALA A 135 19.85 26.97 3.20
N CYS A 136 20.28 27.12 4.46
CA CYS A 136 20.66 28.41 5.05
C CYS A 136 22.14 28.51 5.49
N ALA A 137 23.03 27.63 5.02
CA ALA A 137 24.47 27.67 5.34
C ALA A 137 25.32 28.03 4.12
#